data_AF-A0A3D2GMD6-F1
#
_entry.id   AF-A0A3D2GMD6-F1
#
_cell.length_a   1.000
_cell.length_b   1.000
_cell.length_c   1.000
_cell.angle_alpha   90.00
_cell.angle_beta   90.00
_cell.angle_gamma   90.00
#
_symmetry.space_group_name_H-M   'P 1'
#
loop_
_entity.id
_entity.type
_entity.pdbx_description
1 polymer ?
#
loop_
_entity_poly.entity_id
_entity_poly.type
_entity_poly.pdbx_seq_one_letter_code
_entity_poly.pdbx_strand_id
1 'polypeptide(L)'
;QKSAGKSPAKSGKTAKRGSGSGSKSKASKAAKPAKGKRGGWFGRSLWFVTRWSLVLAVWGGVAGGAALLYFAHDLPDIRDQMVLERRKSVTILAADGSEIGRYGDLHTTRVTVESLPKNLINAVIAIEDRRFYWHPGIDPIGLVRAAVTNYRAGRVVQGGSTLTQQLAKN
;
A
#
# COMPACT_ATOMS: atom_id res chain seq x y z
N GLN A 1 -72.17 -76.22 -97.52
CA GLN A 1 -71.43 -75.51 -98.59
C GLN A 1 -70.33 -74.67 -97.94
N LYS A 2 -69.15 -74.67 -98.59
CA LYS A 2 -67.88 -73.90 -98.44
C LYS A 2 -68.00 -72.53 -97.72
N SER A 3 -67.00 -71.92 -97.07
CA SER A 3 -65.55 -72.07 -97.02
C SER A 3 -64.98 -71.09 -95.97
N ALA A 4 -63.80 -71.42 -95.46
CA ALA A 4 -62.87 -70.68 -94.60
C ALA A 4 -62.71 -69.15 -94.75
N GLY A 5 -62.31 -68.51 -93.65
CA GLY A 5 -61.66 -67.20 -93.58
C GLY A 5 -60.68 -67.15 -92.39
N LYS A 6 -59.41 -66.80 -92.67
CA LYS A 6 -58.21 -66.86 -91.82
C LYS A 6 -58.08 -65.71 -90.79
N SER A 7 -57.34 -66.03 -89.71
CA SER A 7 -56.70 -65.20 -88.64
C SER A 7 -55.71 -64.11 -89.16
N PRO A 8 -55.01 -63.24 -88.35
CA PRO A 8 -54.51 -63.47 -86.97
C PRO A 8 -54.32 -62.26 -85.98
N ALA A 9 -53.88 -62.63 -84.76
CA ALA A 9 -52.89 -61.98 -83.86
C ALA A 9 -53.23 -60.73 -83.02
N LYS A 10 -53.10 -60.85 -81.68
CA LYS A 10 -51.91 -60.33 -80.95
C LYS A 10 -51.81 -60.84 -79.50
N SER A 11 -50.63 -61.35 -79.18
CA SER A 11 -50.12 -61.75 -77.87
C SER A 11 -49.67 -60.55 -77.03
N GLY A 12 -49.84 -60.60 -75.71
CA GLY A 12 -49.26 -59.64 -74.76
C GLY A 12 -48.95 -60.30 -73.43
N LYS A 13 -47.67 -60.47 -73.13
CA LYS A 13 -47.04 -61.29 -72.08
C LYS A 13 -46.88 -60.53 -70.74
N THR A 14 -47.15 -61.24 -69.64
CA THR A 14 -46.35 -61.43 -68.40
C THR A 14 -45.60 -60.29 -67.68
N ALA A 15 -45.67 -60.42 -66.33
CA ALA A 15 -44.66 -60.12 -65.29
C ALA A 15 -44.43 -58.62 -64.95
N LYS A 16 -44.19 -58.21 -63.71
CA LYS A 16 -43.14 -58.71 -62.79
C LYS A 16 -43.29 -58.09 -61.39
N ARG A 17 -42.83 -58.84 -60.38
CA ARG A 17 -42.63 -58.50 -58.96
C ARG A 17 -41.85 -57.20 -58.74
N GLY A 18 -42.16 -56.49 -57.66
CA GLY A 18 -41.34 -55.42 -57.08
C GLY A 18 -41.42 -55.44 -55.54
N SER A 19 -40.31 -55.84 -54.91
CA SER A 19 -40.01 -55.71 -53.48
C SER A 19 -39.52 -54.30 -53.17
N GLY A 20 -40.02 -53.66 -52.11
CA GLY A 20 -39.54 -52.36 -51.62
C GLY A 20 -39.16 -52.41 -50.13
N SER A 21 -37.87 -52.19 -49.85
CA SER A 21 -37.28 -51.98 -48.52
C SER A 21 -37.42 -50.54 -48.04
N GLY A 22 -37.53 -50.32 -46.73
CA GLY A 22 -37.22 -49.03 -46.08
C GLY A 22 -37.00 -49.27 -44.57
N SER A 23 -35.76 -49.39 -44.10
CA SER A 23 -34.83 -48.32 -43.69
C SER A 23 -35.17 -47.69 -42.33
N LYS A 24 -34.34 -48.03 -41.34
CA LYS A 24 -34.24 -47.48 -39.99
C LYS A 24 -33.93 -45.98 -40.00
N SER A 25 -34.47 -45.21 -39.05
CA SER A 25 -33.70 -44.11 -38.44
C SER A 25 -34.06 -43.95 -36.96
N LYS A 26 -33.01 -44.03 -36.12
CA LYS A 26 -33.02 -43.63 -34.70
C LYS A 26 -32.86 -42.12 -34.68
N ALA A 27 -33.69 -41.41 -33.90
CA ALA A 27 -33.44 -40.03 -33.53
C ALA A 27 -33.40 -39.91 -31.99
N SER A 28 -32.28 -39.35 -31.54
CA SER A 28 -31.76 -39.24 -30.19
C SER A 28 -32.58 -38.34 -29.26
N LYS A 29 -32.75 -38.78 -28.00
CA LYS A 29 -33.20 -37.93 -26.88
C LYS A 29 -32.17 -36.83 -26.61
N ALA A 30 -32.59 -35.57 -26.75
CA ALA A 30 -31.78 -34.41 -26.43
C ALA A 30 -31.58 -34.29 -24.91
N ALA A 31 -30.34 -34.43 -24.45
CA ALA A 31 -29.94 -34.10 -23.08
C ALA A 31 -29.87 -32.58 -22.92
N LYS A 32 -30.47 -32.05 -21.84
CA LYS A 32 -30.34 -30.63 -21.45
C LYS A 32 -28.88 -30.35 -21.05
N PRO A 33 -28.25 -29.24 -21.46
CA PRO A 33 -26.92 -28.92 -20.97
C PRO A 33 -27.00 -28.51 -19.49
N ALA A 34 -26.25 -29.20 -18.64
CA ALA A 34 -26.03 -28.78 -17.27
C ALA A 34 -25.27 -27.43 -17.27
N LYS A 35 -25.89 -26.39 -16.71
CA LYS A 35 -25.23 -25.10 -16.46
C LYS A 35 -24.09 -25.32 -15.47
N GLY A 36 -22.86 -25.45 -15.98
CA GLY A 36 -21.67 -25.39 -15.16
C GLY A 36 -21.59 -24.01 -14.50
N LYS A 37 -21.83 -23.95 -13.19
CA LYS A 37 -21.47 -22.79 -12.38
C LYS A 37 -19.95 -22.68 -12.41
N ARG A 38 -19.41 -21.94 -13.38
CA ARG A 38 -18.01 -21.47 -13.38
C ARG A 38 -17.86 -20.45 -12.25
N GLY A 39 -17.84 -20.95 -11.02
CA GLY A 39 -17.74 -20.16 -9.80
C GLY A 39 -16.39 -19.45 -9.74
N GLY A 40 -16.44 -18.13 -9.83
CA GLY A 40 -15.33 -17.21 -10.03
C GLY A 40 -14.10 -17.52 -9.20
N TRP A 41 -13.07 -18.03 -9.87
CA TRP A 41 -11.72 -18.11 -9.33
C TRP A 41 -11.18 -16.72 -8.97
N PHE A 42 -11.48 -15.71 -9.80
CA PHE A 42 -11.15 -14.31 -9.54
C PHE A 42 -11.84 -13.74 -8.29
N GLY A 43 -13.12 -14.09 -8.04
CA GLY A 43 -13.84 -13.64 -6.84
C GLY A 43 -13.28 -14.25 -5.55
N ARG A 44 -12.90 -15.54 -5.58
CA ARG A 44 -12.25 -16.21 -4.44
C ARG A 44 -10.83 -15.71 -4.19
N SER A 45 -10.06 -15.42 -5.24
CA SER A 45 -8.72 -14.85 -5.11
C SER A 45 -8.75 -13.42 -4.57
N LEU A 46 -9.68 -12.58 -5.05
CA LEU A 46 -9.85 -11.22 -4.54
C LEU A 46 -10.31 -11.22 -3.07
N TRP A 47 -11.24 -12.10 -2.70
CA TRP A 47 -11.67 -12.29 -1.31
C TRP A 47 -10.55 -12.82 -0.41
N PHE A 48 -9.71 -13.73 -0.93
CA PHE A 48 -8.53 -14.22 -0.22
C PHE A 48 -7.52 -13.10 0.04
N VAL A 49 -7.17 -12.31 -0.99
CA VAL A 49 -6.22 -11.20 -0.87
C VAL A 49 -6.74 -10.12 0.09
N THR A 50 -8.00 -9.71 -0.05
CA THR A 50 -8.61 -8.70 0.85
C THR A 50 -8.69 -9.20 2.29
N ARG A 51 -9.10 -10.45 2.52
CA ARG A 51 -9.13 -11.06 3.86
C ARG A 51 -7.75 -11.11 4.50
N TRP A 52 -6.73 -11.59 3.77
CA TRP A 52 -5.38 -11.66 4.32
C TRP A 52 -4.73 -10.29 4.50
N SER A 53 -5.07 -9.31 3.66
CA SER A 53 -4.66 -7.91 3.88
C SER A 53 -5.24 -7.34 5.18
N LEU A 54 -6.51 -7.62 5.50
CA LEU A 54 -7.11 -7.22 6.78
C LEU A 54 -6.46 -7.94 7.97
N VAL A 55 -6.19 -9.24 7.86
CA VAL A 55 -5.50 -10.01 8.90
C VAL A 55 -4.10 -9.44 9.14
N LEU A 56 -3.34 -9.15 8.08
CA LEU A 56 -2.02 -8.53 8.19
C LEU A 56 -2.09 -7.11 8.78
N ALA A 57 -3.12 -6.33 8.45
CA ALA A 57 -3.32 -5.01 9.05
C ALA A 57 -3.59 -5.10 10.56
N VAL A 58 -4.40 -6.07 11.00
CA VAL A 58 -4.67 -6.31 12.43
C VAL A 58 -3.40 -6.76 13.15
N TRP A 59 -2.68 -7.76 12.62
CA TRP A 59 -1.43 -8.21 13.23
C TRP A 59 -0.34 -7.14 13.22
N GLY A 60 -0.26 -6.35 12.15
CA GLY A 60 0.63 -5.19 12.07
C GLY A 60 0.29 -4.12 13.11
N GLY A 61 -1.01 -3.86 13.34
CA GLY A 61 -1.48 -2.97 14.40
C GLY A 61 -1.14 -3.48 15.80
N VAL A 62 -1.35 -4.78 16.07
CA VAL A 62 -1.02 -5.41 17.35
C VAL A 62 0.50 -5.38 17.61
N ALA A 63 1.31 -5.76 16.61
CA ALA A 63 2.76 -5.73 16.72
C ALA A 63 3.29 -4.30 16.89
N GLY A 64 2.75 -3.34 16.13
CA GLY A 64 3.08 -1.93 16.26
C GLY A 64 2.70 -1.36 17.63
N GLY A 65 1.51 -1.70 18.14
CA GLY A 65 1.06 -1.30 19.48
C GLY A 65 1.91 -1.90 20.59
N ALA A 66 2.26 -3.18 20.49
CA ALA A 66 3.17 -3.85 21.44
C ALA A 66 4.57 -3.22 21.43
N ALA A 67 5.10 -2.89 20.25
CA ALA A 67 6.37 -2.18 20.13
C ALA A 67 6.29 -0.78 20.77
N LEU A 68 5.23 -0.02 20.51
CA LEU A 68 5.01 1.28 21.14
C LEU A 68 4.94 1.18 22.66
N LEU A 69 4.23 0.18 23.21
CA LEU A 69 4.16 -0.05 24.65
C LEU A 69 5.49 -0.47 25.25
N TYR A 70 6.24 -1.32 24.55
CA TYR A 70 7.58 -1.73 24.95
C TYR A 70 8.52 -0.52 25.05
N PHE A 71 8.57 0.31 24.00
CA PHE A 71 9.39 1.53 24.02
C PHE A 71 8.87 2.59 25.00
N ALA A 72 7.56 2.67 25.23
CA ALA A 72 6.98 3.61 26.20
C ALA A 72 7.26 3.20 27.65
N HIS A 73 7.36 1.91 27.93
CA HIS A 73 7.65 1.40 29.28
C HIS A 73 9.07 1.77 29.74
N ASP A 74 10.03 1.79 28.82
CA ASP A 74 11.42 2.09 29.12
C ASP A 74 11.79 3.57 28.99
N LEU A 75 10.81 4.48 28.79
CA LEU A 75 11.10 5.91 28.70
C LEU A 75 11.49 6.44 30.09
N PRO A 76 12.76 6.83 30.32
CA PRO A 76 13.15 7.45 31.58
C PRO A 76 12.38 8.76 31.75
N ASP A 77 11.98 9.08 32.98
CA ASP A 77 11.29 10.33 33.26
C ASP A 77 12.25 11.50 32.95
N ILE A 78 11.97 12.19 31.85
CA ILE A 78 12.79 13.29 31.31
C ILE A 78 12.87 14.49 32.26
N ARG A 79 12.03 14.54 33.30
CA ARG A 79 11.95 15.66 34.24
C ARG A 79 13.19 15.83 35.11
N ASP A 80 13.96 14.76 35.34
CA ASP A 80 15.12 14.81 36.27
C ASP A 80 16.49 14.82 35.58
N GLN A 81 16.56 14.63 34.24
CA GLN A 81 17.84 14.50 33.50
C GLN A 81 18.03 15.51 32.36
N MET A 82 17.19 16.55 32.27
CA MET A 82 17.38 17.65 31.30
C MET A 82 18.49 18.65 31.67
N VAL A 83 19.37 18.29 32.62
CA VAL A 83 20.73 18.85 32.58
C VAL A 83 21.45 18.06 31.49
N LEU A 84 21.27 18.46 30.23
CA LEU A 84 22.23 18.15 29.18
C LEU A 84 23.60 18.48 29.77
N GLU A 85 24.35 17.46 30.23
CA GLU A 85 25.70 17.60 30.77
C GLU A 85 26.58 18.06 29.62
N ARG A 86 26.53 19.36 29.32
CA ARG A 86 27.34 19.96 28.28
C ARG A 86 28.77 19.99 28.83
N ARG A 87 29.72 19.42 28.07
CA ARG A 87 31.10 19.27 28.52
C ARG A 87 31.65 20.62 28.96
N LYS A 88 32.28 20.65 30.14
CA LYS A 88 32.75 21.88 30.80
C LYS A 88 33.80 22.59 29.94
N SER A 89 33.67 23.90 29.76
CA SER A 89 34.71 24.75 29.15
C SER A 89 35.55 25.45 30.20
N VAL A 90 36.85 25.57 29.97
CA VAL A 90 37.79 26.35 30.79
C VAL A 90 38.06 27.68 30.10
N THR A 91 37.82 28.79 30.81
CA THR A 91 38.14 30.14 30.32
C THR A 91 39.44 30.60 30.97
N ILE A 92 40.42 31.00 30.15
CA ILE A 92 41.70 31.56 30.60
C ILE A 92 41.57 33.08 30.62
N LEU A 93 41.79 33.68 31.79
CA LEU A 93 41.75 35.13 32.01
C LEU A 93 43.17 35.67 32.18
N ALA A 94 43.42 36.88 31.68
CA ALA A 94 44.62 37.65 31.96
C ALA A 94 44.60 38.24 33.38
N ALA A 95 45.73 38.76 33.83
CA ALA A 95 45.86 39.35 35.17
C ALA A 95 44.95 40.58 35.38
N ASP A 96 44.53 41.23 34.30
CA ASP A 96 43.57 42.34 34.29
C ASP A 96 42.10 41.89 34.21
N GLY A 97 41.86 40.58 34.13
CA GLY A 97 40.52 39.99 34.00
C GLY A 97 40.01 39.85 32.57
N SER A 98 40.77 40.24 31.54
CA SER A 98 40.37 40.05 30.13
C SER A 98 40.46 38.58 29.68
N GLU A 99 39.55 38.12 28.82
CA GLU A 99 39.53 36.74 28.32
C GLU A 99 40.63 36.55 27.25
N ILE A 100 41.65 35.74 27.56
CA ILE A 100 42.73 35.37 26.61
C ILE A 100 42.22 34.31 25.63
N GLY A 101 41.40 33.37 26.13
CA GLY A 101 40.84 32.31 25.31
C GLY A 101 40.07 31.28 26.13
N ARG A 102 39.23 30.51 25.43
CA ARG A 102 38.40 29.45 26.01
C ARG A 102 38.75 28.12 25.38
N TYR A 103 39.05 27.13 26.21
CA TYR A 103 39.37 25.77 25.80
C TYR A 103 38.31 24.80 26.31
N GLY A 104 37.80 23.93 25.44
CA GLY A 104 36.70 22.99 25.73
C GLY A 104 35.45 23.25 24.88
N ASP A 105 34.41 22.43 25.05
CA ASP A 105 33.18 22.54 24.26
C ASP A 105 32.46 23.86 24.54
N LEU A 106 32.24 24.61 23.47
CA LEU A 106 31.61 25.92 23.44
C LEU A 106 30.41 26.02 24.39
N HIS A 107 30.61 26.68 25.53
CA HIS A 107 29.53 27.21 26.35
C HIS A 107 28.97 28.44 25.66
N THR A 108 27.98 28.23 24.80
CA THR A 108 27.04 29.29 24.43
C THR A 108 26.27 29.70 25.70
N THR A 109 26.11 31.00 25.91
CA THR A 109 25.31 31.52 27.03
C THR A 109 23.90 30.93 26.93
N ARG A 110 23.37 30.39 28.04
CA ARG A 110 21.98 29.94 28.10
C ARG A 110 21.09 31.16 27.96
N VAL A 111 20.46 31.31 26.81
CA VAL A 111 19.36 32.24 26.58
C VAL A 111 18.06 31.49 26.80
N THR A 112 17.17 32.09 27.59
CA THR A 112 15.82 31.56 27.75
C THR A 112 15.01 31.88 26.50
N VAL A 113 14.02 31.07 26.16
CA VAL A 113 13.19 31.28 24.96
C VAL A 113 12.48 32.64 25.02
N GLU A 114 12.12 33.09 26.22
CA GLU A 114 11.48 34.38 26.48
C GLU A 114 12.39 35.57 26.17
N SER A 115 13.71 35.38 26.23
CA SER A 115 14.69 36.42 25.89
C SER A 115 14.93 36.57 24.39
N LEU A 116 14.43 35.63 23.58
CA LEU A 116 14.61 35.66 22.14
C LEU A 116 13.54 36.50 21.43
N PRO A 117 13.90 37.21 20.33
CA PRO A 117 12.91 37.89 19.52
C PRO A 117 11.86 36.91 18.98
N LYS A 118 10.57 37.24 19.12
CA LYS A 118 9.47 36.39 18.63
C LYS A 118 9.60 36.04 17.15
N ASN A 119 10.11 36.96 16.35
CA ASN A 119 10.34 36.75 14.91
C ASN A 119 11.39 35.67 14.64
N LEU A 120 12.42 35.56 15.49
CA LEU A 120 13.44 34.52 15.35
C LEU A 120 12.83 33.14 15.63
N ILE A 121 12.10 33.01 16.73
CA ILE A 121 11.41 31.76 17.11
C ILE A 121 10.46 31.34 15.98
N ASN A 122 9.64 32.26 15.50
CA ASN A 122 8.68 32.00 14.43
C ASN A 122 9.36 31.65 13.11
N ALA A 123 10.49 32.27 12.78
CA ALA A 123 11.23 31.95 11.56
C ALA A 123 11.80 30.54 11.60
N VAL A 124 12.43 30.14 12.72
CA VAL A 124 12.96 28.78 12.90
C VAL A 124 11.84 27.75 12.82
N ILE A 125 10.72 27.98 13.54
CA ILE A 125 9.55 27.10 13.48
C ILE A 125 9.01 27.05 12.05
N ALA A 126 8.90 28.17 11.33
CA ALA A 126 8.36 28.17 9.98
C ALA A 126 9.22 27.39 8.96
N ILE A 127 10.55 27.43 9.11
CA ILE A 127 11.51 26.80 8.21
C ILE A 127 11.71 25.32 8.53
N GLU A 128 11.96 25.00 9.81
CA GLU A 128 12.32 23.65 10.25
C GLU A 128 11.09 22.79 10.55
N ASP A 129 10.09 23.35 11.24
CA ASP A 129 8.98 22.57 11.76
C ASP A 129 7.68 23.40 11.88
N ARG A 130 7.04 23.67 10.73
CA ARG A 130 5.87 24.59 10.65
C ARG A 130 4.71 24.20 11.57
N ARG A 131 4.65 22.94 12.01
CA ARG A 131 3.56 22.42 12.85
C ARG A 131 4.02 21.98 14.22
N PHE A 132 5.18 22.46 14.67
CA PHE A 132 5.77 22.14 15.96
C PHE A 132 4.74 22.09 17.11
N TYR A 133 3.87 23.09 17.22
CA TYR A 133 2.85 23.15 18.29
C TYR A 133 1.65 22.22 18.12
N TRP A 134 1.49 21.59 16.97
CA TRP A 134 0.33 20.77 16.61
C TRP A 134 0.62 19.27 16.61
N HIS A 135 1.87 18.85 16.81
CA HIS A 135 2.24 17.44 16.83
C HIS A 135 3.08 17.06 18.07
N PRO A 136 2.95 15.82 18.56
CA PRO A 136 3.69 15.35 19.73
C PRO A 136 5.11 14.89 19.34
N GLY A 137 5.92 15.80 18.79
CA GLY A 137 7.33 15.55 18.46
C GLY A 137 7.63 14.70 17.21
N ILE A 138 6.61 14.13 16.54
CA ILE A 138 6.74 13.57 15.18
C ILE A 138 5.59 14.13 14.34
N ASP A 139 5.87 14.55 13.10
CA ASP A 139 4.88 15.06 12.16
C ASP A 139 4.64 14.09 10.98
N PRO A 140 3.73 13.09 11.10
CA PRO A 140 3.46 12.14 10.02
C PRO A 140 2.98 12.81 8.73
N ILE A 141 2.13 13.83 8.86
CA ILE A 141 1.62 14.56 7.69
C ILE A 141 2.77 15.36 7.04
N GLY A 142 3.76 15.80 7.83
CA GLY A 142 4.88 16.62 7.37
C GLY A 142 5.87 15.75 6.62
N LEU A 143 6.14 14.58 7.19
CA LEU A 143 6.92 13.52 6.59
C LEU A 143 6.32 13.04 5.27
N VAL A 144 5.01 12.72 5.23
CA VAL A 144 4.33 12.28 4.00
C VAL A 144 4.36 13.38 2.94
N ARG A 145 4.08 14.64 3.31
CA ARG A 145 4.17 15.78 2.39
C ARG A 145 5.58 15.90 1.82
N ALA A 146 6.61 15.88 2.67
CA ALA A 146 8.00 15.98 2.25
C ALA A 146 8.38 14.83 1.32
N ALA A 147 7.96 13.60 1.63
CA ALA A 147 8.20 12.42 0.79
C ALA A 147 7.56 12.57 -0.59
N VAL A 148 6.29 13.00 -0.67
CA VAL A 148 5.58 13.23 -1.94
C VAL A 148 6.25 14.35 -2.75
N THR A 149 6.62 15.46 -2.11
CA THR A 149 7.31 16.57 -2.79
C THR A 149 8.67 16.14 -3.32
N ASN A 150 9.46 15.42 -2.52
CA ASN A 150 10.79 14.93 -2.90
C ASN A 150 10.71 13.89 -4.03
N TYR A 151 9.72 12.99 -3.97
CA TYR A 151 9.45 12.02 -5.04
C TYR A 151 9.12 12.73 -6.36
N ARG A 152 8.23 13.73 -6.32
CA ARG A 152 7.87 14.53 -7.51
C ARG A 152 9.04 15.35 -8.05
N ALA A 153 9.91 15.84 -7.18
CA ALA A 153 11.08 16.61 -7.56
C ALA A 153 12.27 15.75 -8.02
N GLY A 154 12.23 14.43 -7.80
CA GLY A 154 13.34 13.52 -8.06
C GLY A 154 14.57 13.74 -7.18
N ARG A 155 14.48 14.62 -6.18
CA ARG A 155 15.54 15.00 -5.26
C ARG A 155 14.97 15.49 -3.93
N VAL A 156 15.79 15.54 -2.90
CA VAL A 156 15.39 16.11 -1.61
C VAL A 156 15.28 17.63 -1.77
N VAL A 157 14.06 18.15 -1.62
CA VAL A 157 13.74 19.59 -1.62
C VAL A 157 13.07 20.05 -0.33
N GLN A 158 12.47 19.12 0.41
CA GLN A 158 11.79 19.38 1.67
C GLN A 158 12.24 18.41 2.76
N GLY A 159 12.55 18.95 3.95
CA GLY A 159 12.81 18.19 5.17
C GLY A 159 11.51 17.68 5.81
N GLY A 160 11.55 16.47 6.38
CA GLY A 160 10.44 15.86 7.10
C GLY A 160 10.70 15.65 8.60
N SER A 161 11.86 16.09 9.09
CA SER A 161 12.26 15.93 10.50
C SER A 161 11.71 17.08 11.35
N THR A 162 11.35 16.78 12.59
CA THR A 162 10.83 17.77 13.57
C THR A 162 11.95 18.31 14.46
N LEU A 163 11.74 19.48 15.08
CA LEU A 163 12.67 20.03 16.08
C LEU A 163 12.93 19.05 17.24
N THR A 164 11.91 18.31 17.68
CA THR A 164 12.04 17.31 18.75
C THR A 164 12.97 16.16 18.37
N GLN A 165 12.87 15.65 17.13
CA GLN A 165 13.79 14.63 16.61
C GLN A 165 15.22 15.14 16.47
N GLN A 166 15.41 16.38 16.01
CA GLN A 166 16.75 16.97 15.91
C GLN A 166 17.36 17.13 17.30
N LEU A 167 16.57 17.57 18.29
CA LEU A 167 17.00 17.68 19.69
C LEU A 167 17.35 16.31 20.29
N ALA A 168 16.54 15.29 20.06
CA ALA A 168 16.80 13.94 20.58
C ALA A 168 18.06 13.28 19.98
N LYS A 169 18.51 13.75 18.81
CA LYS A 169 19.72 13.25 18.13
C LYS A 169 21.01 13.96 18.57
N ASN A 170 20.91 15.17 19.12
CA ASN A 170 22.04 16.05 19.45
C ASN A 170 22.47 15.93 20.91
#